data_AF-A0A147K317-F1
#
_entry.id   AF-A0A147K317-F1
#
_cell.length_a   1.000
_cell.length_b   1.000
_cell.length_c   1.000
_cell.angle_alpha   90.00
_cell.angle_beta   90.00
_cell.angle_gamma   90.00
#
_symmetry.space_group_name_H-M   'P 1'
#
loop_
_entity.id
_entity.type
_entity.pdbx_description
1 polymer ?
#
loop_
_entity_poly.entity_id
_entity_poly.type
_entity_poly.pdbx_seq_one_letter_code
_entity_poly.pdbx_strand_id
1 'polypeptide(L)'
;MIEKGEIDEILGHYDPEKITIATLCSHSALQIFFGARQEGFRTLGICKDYAKKVYDSFSLAKPDEYLMVGDYGEILDDDFQEELLRRNAIIIPHGSFVEYVGPKNLEEKFFVPMFGNRKVLDWEGDRRKEMDWLRRAGLTLPRVFRDPSEIDRLCIVKFHGAKGGRGFFIVNSREEFEKKMIEARKNFAHGFGPYFIQEYIIGLRYYPHYFYSPILGRVELLSIDRRDESNIDGLYRIGASRKEIEDLGSYVVTGNLPVIVRESLLPKLVDMGERVVKASLELFPPGMIGPFCLETICRDDLEFVTFEISARIVAGTNLYPLGSQYSCYIFEEPMSTGRRISREIRLAIDSGRLGDVVY
;
A
#
# COMPACT_ATOMS: atom_id res chain seq x y z
N MET A 1 -4.18 -22.33 -1.69
CA MET A 1 -3.38 -21.20 -1.18
C MET A 1 -1.99 -21.75 -0.98
N ILE A 2 -0.98 -21.05 -1.46
CA ILE A 2 0.42 -21.42 -1.27
C ILE A 2 0.75 -21.30 0.22
N GLU A 3 1.18 -22.40 0.81
CA GLU A 3 1.53 -22.46 2.22
C GLU A 3 2.95 -21.96 2.45
N LYS A 4 3.19 -21.41 3.64
CA LYS A 4 4.53 -20.87 3.98
C LYS A 4 5.62 -21.92 3.85
N GLY A 5 5.33 -23.18 4.18
CA GLY A 5 6.27 -24.28 4.05
C GLY A 5 6.78 -24.49 2.62
N GLU A 6 5.93 -24.30 1.61
CA GLU A 6 6.35 -24.43 0.20
C GLU A 6 7.36 -23.35 -0.18
N ILE A 7 7.17 -22.12 0.32
CA ILE A 7 8.09 -21.01 0.10
C ILE A 7 9.37 -21.17 0.91
N ASP A 8 9.28 -21.69 2.14
CA ASP A 8 10.44 -21.98 2.98
C ASP A 8 11.34 -23.07 2.35
N GLU A 9 10.76 -24.08 1.71
CA GLU A 9 11.50 -25.11 0.95
C GLU A 9 12.26 -24.50 -0.23
N ILE A 10 11.61 -23.65 -1.03
CA ILE A 10 12.24 -22.92 -2.14
C ILE A 10 13.38 -22.03 -1.62
N LEU A 11 13.14 -21.30 -0.54
CA LEU A 11 14.12 -20.42 0.09
C LEU A 11 15.32 -21.20 0.63
N GLY A 12 15.13 -22.44 1.08
CA GLY A 12 16.21 -23.35 1.50
C GLY A 12 17.19 -23.73 0.39
N HIS A 13 16.80 -23.55 -0.88
CA HIS A 13 17.66 -23.74 -2.05
C HIS A 13 18.38 -22.45 -2.50
N TYR A 14 18.03 -21.30 -1.93
CA TYR A 14 18.66 -20.03 -2.30
C TYR A 14 20.07 -19.93 -1.69
N ASP A 15 20.98 -19.29 -2.42
CA ASP A 15 22.28 -18.84 -1.91
C ASP A 15 22.12 -17.44 -1.28
N PRO A 16 22.24 -17.30 0.07
CA PRO A 16 22.01 -16.04 0.76
C PRO A 16 22.93 -14.89 0.31
N GLU A 17 24.12 -15.20 -0.20
CA GLU A 17 25.07 -14.20 -0.72
C GLU A 17 24.71 -13.72 -2.12
N LYS A 18 23.80 -14.42 -2.80
CA LYS A 18 23.40 -14.15 -4.18
C LYS A 18 21.95 -13.68 -4.31
N ILE A 19 21.28 -13.37 -3.20
CA ILE A 19 19.93 -12.82 -3.21
C ILE A 19 19.83 -11.61 -4.15
N THR A 20 18.79 -11.62 -4.98
CA THR A 20 18.47 -10.54 -5.91
C THR A 20 17.14 -9.91 -5.49
N ILE A 21 17.12 -8.58 -5.34
CA ILE A 21 15.88 -7.86 -5.06
C ILE A 21 15.17 -7.59 -6.38
N ALA A 22 13.96 -8.13 -6.52
CA ALA A 22 13.18 -8.02 -7.74
C ALA A 22 11.84 -7.31 -7.49
N THR A 23 11.36 -6.54 -8.46
CA THR A 23 9.99 -6.00 -8.43
C THR A 23 9.55 -5.57 -9.83
N LEU A 24 8.26 -5.26 -10.00
CA LEU A 24 7.78 -4.65 -11.25
C LEU A 24 8.31 -3.24 -11.37
N CYS A 25 8.62 -2.83 -12.59
CA CYS A 25 8.98 -1.46 -12.91
C CYS A 25 7.75 -0.51 -12.87
N SER A 26 7.15 -0.30 -11.70
CA SER A 26 6.07 0.67 -11.45
C SER A 26 6.03 1.17 -9.99
N HIS A 27 5.11 2.09 -9.69
CA HIS A 27 4.69 2.55 -8.34
C HIS A 27 5.80 3.13 -7.44
N SER A 28 6.67 2.30 -6.89
CA SER A 28 7.74 2.67 -5.95
C SER A 28 9.07 1.98 -6.26
N ALA A 29 9.19 1.37 -7.45
CA ALA A 29 10.34 0.56 -7.84
C ALA A 29 11.66 1.35 -7.87
N LEU A 30 11.66 2.63 -8.27
CA LEU A 30 12.86 3.47 -8.22
C LEU A 30 13.45 3.53 -6.80
N GLN A 31 12.61 3.74 -5.77
CA GLN A 31 13.07 3.77 -4.39
C GLN A 31 13.53 2.38 -3.92
N ILE A 32 12.83 1.32 -4.32
CA ILE A 32 13.19 -0.06 -3.99
C ILE A 32 14.56 -0.42 -4.55
N PHE A 33 14.81 -0.19 -5.86
CA PHE A 33 16.09 -0.48 -6.49
C PHE A 33 17.23 0.37 -5.93
N PHE A 34 16.97 1.67 -5.72
CA PHE A 34 17.97 2.54 -5.11
C PHE A 34 18.36 2.06 -3.71
N GLY A 35 17.37 1.71 -2.88
CA GLY A 35 17.60 1.17 -1.53
C GLY A 35 18.31 -0.19 -1.52
N ALA A 36 17.93 -1.10 -2.43
CA ALA A 36 18.56 -2.41 -2.58
C ALA A 36 20.05 -2.29 -2.93
N ARG A 37 20.39 -1.38 -3.85
CA ARG A 37 21.79 -1.09 -4.22
C ARG A 37 22.58 -0.55 -3.04
N GLN A 38 22.00 0.33 -2.22
CA GLN A 38 22.64 0.87 -1.01
C GLN A 38 22.94 -0.21 0.05
N GLU A 39 22.17 -1.30 0.08
CA GLU A 39 22.38 -2.45 0.96
C GLU A 39 23.15 -3.60 0.26
N GLY A 40 23.73 -3.33 -0.93
CA GLY A 40 24.62 -4.24 -1.64
C GLY A 40 23.93 -5.39 -2.38
N PHE A 41 22.62 -5.33 -2.61
CA PHE A 41 21.91 -6.36 -3.37
C PHE A 41 21.99 -6.11 -4.88
N ARG A 42 22.00 -7.20 -5.65
CA ARG A 42 21.68 -7.17 -7.08
C ARG A 42 20.20 -6.86 -7.26
N THR A 43 19.86 -6.20 -8.36
CA THR A 43 18.49 -5.74 -8.63
C THR A 43 17.98 -6.21 -9.99
N LEU A 44 16.73 -6.68 -10.02
CA LEU A 44 16.06 -7.17 -11.23
C LEU A 44 14.71 -6.47 -11.42
N GLY A 45 14.53 -5.79 -12.55
CA GLY A 45 13.27 -5.12 -12.87
C GLY A 45 12.43 -5.89 -13.88
N ILE A 46 11.22 -6.26 -13.49
CA ILE A 46 10.24 -6.85 -14.41
C ILE A 46 9.53 -5.72 -15.14
N CYS A 47 9.78 -5.58 -16.44
CA CYS A 47 9.57 -4.32 -17.14
C CYS A 47 8.86 -4.49 -18.48
N LYS A 48 7.87 -3.62 -18.73
CA LYS A 48 7.32 -3.44 -20.09
C LYS A 48 8.27 -2.57 -20.91
N ASP A 49 8.26 -2.77 -22.23
CA ASP A 49 9.18 -2.09 -23.16
C ASP A 49 9.19 -0.56 -23.01
N TYR A 50 8.00 0.05 -22.96
CA TYR A 50 7.85 1.50 -22.81
C TYR A 50 8.41 2.05 -21.49
N ALA A 51 8.41 1.24 -20.43
CA ALA A 51 8.86 1.67 -19.10
C ALA A 51 10.39 1.67 -18.99
N LYS A 52 11.08 0.80 -19.75
CA LYS A 52 12.54 0.62 -19.64
C LYS A 52 13.30 1.93 -19.78
N LYS A 53 12.94 2.76 -20.77
CA LYS A 53 13.57 4.06 -21.03
C LYS A 53 13.46 5.01 -19.84
N VAL A 54 12.34 4.94 -19.09
CA VAL A 54 12.14 5.76 -17.89
C VAL A 54 13.13 5.33 -16.81
N TYR A 55 13.24 4.04 -16.51
CA TYR A 55 14.17 3.53 -15.50
C TYR A 55 15.63 3.79 -15.87
N ASP A 56 16.00 3.59 -17.14
CA ASP A 56 17.36 3.88 -17.63
C ASP A 56 17.77 5.36 -17.46
N SER A 57 16.80 6.27 -17.36
CA SER A 57 17.06 7.70 -17.11
C SER A 57 17.48 8.00 -15.67
N PHE A 58 17.27 7.06 -14.74
CA PHE A 58 17.64 7.19 -13.32
C PHE A 58 18.77 6.23 -12.97
N SER A 59 20.00 6.55 -13.37
CA SER A 59 21.17 5.64 -13.29
C SER A 59 21.44 5.03 -11.89
N LEU A 60 21.11 5.73 -10.82
CA LEU A 60 21.27 5.23 -9.44
C LEU A 60 20.12 4.32 -8.98
N ALA A 61 18.94 4.49 -9.59
CA ALA A 61 17.68 3.83 -9.21
C ALA A 61 17.16 2.84 -10.27
N LYS A 62 17.90 2.63 -11.36
CA LYS A 62 17.61 1.58 -12.33
C LYS A 62 18.00 0.22 -11.76
N PRO A 63 17.27 -0.86 -12.13
CA PRO A 63 17.71 -2.20 -11.82
C PRO A 63 19.00 -2.53 -12.61
N ASP A 64 19.78 -3.49 -12.11
CA ASP A 64 20.99 -3.96 -12.79
C ASP A 64 20.64 -4.74 -14.06
N GLU A 65 19.55 -5.51 -14.01
CA GLU A 65 19.02 -6.29 -15.12
C GLU A 65 17.51 -6.08 -15.29
N TYR A 66 17.03 -6.29 -16.51
CA TYR A 66 15.61 -6.24 -16.83
C TYR A 66 15.14 -7.61 -17.32
N LEU A 67 14.00 -8.06 -16.80
CA LEU A 67 13.24 -9.17 -17.35
C LEU A 67 12.01 -8.59 -18.06
N MET A 68 12.04 -8.63 -19.40
CA MET A 68 11.05 -7.94 -20.22
C MET A 68 9.76 -8.77 -20.34
N VAL A 69 8.61 -8.12 -20.26
CA VAL A 69 7.28 -8.74 -20.42
C VAL A 69 6.39 -7.91 -21.34
N GLY A 70 5.51 -8.57 -22.09
CA GLY A 70 4.44 -7.89 -22.84
C GLY A 70 3.29 -7.51 -21.90
N ASP A 71 2.91 -8.43 -21.03
CA ASP A 71 1.96 -8.25 -19.96
C ASP A 71 2.47 -8.69 -18.59
N TYR A 72 2.05 -8.00 -17.53
CA TYR A 72 2.48 -8.35 -16.17
C TYR A 72 1.90 -9.69 -15.69
N GLY A 73 0.85 -10.21 -16.34
CA GLY A 73 0.34 -11.55 -16.09
C GLY A 73 1.32 -12.67 -16.44
N GLU A 74 2.29 -12.43 -17.34
CA GLU A 74 3.33 -13.40 -17.73
C GLU A 74 4.20 -13.84 -16.54
N ILE A 75 4.20 -13.06 -15.44
CA ILE A 75 4.92 -13.42 -14.22
C ILE A 75 4.39 -14.71 -13.56
N LEU A 76 3.17 -15.14 -13.92
CA LEU A 76 2.56 -16.38 -13.44
C LEU A 76 2.97 -17.59 -14.28
N ASP A 77 3.62 -17.41 -15.42
CA ASP A 77 4.05 -18.51 -16.29
C ASP A 77 5.19 -19.28 -15.62
N ASP A 78 5.16 -20.61 -15.69
CA ASP A 78 6.11 -21.49 -15.00
C ASP A 78 7.57 -21.16 -15.38
N ASP A 79 7.85 -20.99 -16.67
CA ASP A 79 9.19 -20.63 -17.18
C ASP A 79 9.68 -19.27 -16.61
N PHE A 80 8.77 -18.32 -16.43
CA PHE A 80 9.10 -17.00 -15.89
C PHE A 80 9.43 -17.08 -14.40
N GLN A 81 8.63 -17.85 -13.65
CA GLN A 81 8.88 -18.10 -12.24
C GLN A 81 10.19 -18.85 -12.04
N GLU A 82 10.48 -19.88 -12.84
CA GLU A 82 11.76 -20.60 -12.82
C GLU A 82 12.96 -19.67 -12.99
N GLU A 83 12.88 -18.72 -13.92
CA GLU A 83 13.94 -17.74 -14.15
C GLU A 83 14.16 -16.83 -12.92
N LEU A 84 13.09 -16.42 -12.24
CA LEU A 84 13.18 -15.67 -10.98
C LEU A 84 13.83 -16.52 -9.87
N LEU A 85 13.42 -17.79 -9.74
CA LEU A 85 13.97 -18.72 -8.75
C LEU A 85 15.47 -18.96 -8.97
N ARG A 86 15.90 -19.20 -10.23
CA ARG A 86 17.32 -19.38 -10.59
C ARG A 86 18.17 -18.16 -10.23
N ARG A 87 17.58 -16.97 -10.21
CA ARG A 87 18.24 -15.72 -9.84
C ARG A 87 18.24 -15.44 -8.33
N ASN A 88 17.74 -16.37 -7.52
CA ASN A 88 17.56 -16.19 -6.07
C ASN A 88 16.74 -14.92 -5.78
N ALA A 89 15.69 -14.68 -6.58
CA ALA A 89 14.92 -13.45 -6.51
C ALA A 89 13.99 -13.46 -5.28
N ILE A 90 14.01 -12.37 -4.53
CA ILE A 90 12.98 -12.01 -3.55
C ILE A 90 12.19 -10.84 -4.13
N ILE A 91 10.89 -11.06 -4.30
CA ILE A 91 9.98 -10.07 -4.87
C ILE A 91 9.56 -9.08 -3.80
N ILE A 92 9.69 -7.78 -4.07
CA ILE A 92 9.17 -6.72 -3.20
C ILE A 92 7.80 -6.28 -3.73
N PRO A 93 6.68 -6.67 -3.10
CA PRO A 93 5.35 -6.31 -3.57
C PRO A 93 5.04 -4.83 -3.30
N HIS A 94 4.39 -4.19 -4.27
CA HIS A 94 3.88 -2.82 -4.16
C HIS A 94 2.48 -2.71 -4.81
N GLY A 95 1.86 -1.54 -4.75
CA GLY A 95 0.48 -1.30 -5.22
C GLY A 95 0.18 -1.90 -6.59
N SER A 96 0.93 -1.49 -7.62
CA SER A 96 0.73 -1.98 -9.00
C SER A 96 1.01 -3.48 -9.20
N PHE A 97 1.89 -4.10 -8.39
CA PHE A 97 2.15 -5.53 -8.51
C PHE A 97 0.91 -6.35 -8.16
N VAL A 98 0.27 -6.02 -7.03
CA VAL A 98 -0.95 -6.69 -6.59
C VAL A 98 -2.12 -6.36 -7.51
N GLU A 99 -2.21 -5.13 -8.01
CA GLU A 99 -3.27 -4.75 -8.96
C GLU A 99 -3.16 -5.50 -10.29
N TYR A 100 -1.96 -5.54 -10.90
CA TYR A 100 -1.78 -6.08 -12.24
C TYR A 100 -1.77 -7.60 -12.27
N VAL A 101 -1.15 -8.26 -11.28
CA VAL A 101 -1.10 -9.73 -11.21
C VAL A 101 -2.38 -10.30 -10.61
N GLY A 102 -2.96 -9.57 -9.66
CA GLY A 102 -4.17 -9.95 -8.94
C GLY A 102 -3.87 -10.70 -7.63
N PRO A 103 -4.48 -10.30 -6.49
CA PRO A 103 -4.16 -10.86 -5.18
C PRO A 103 -4.38 -12.38 -5.09
N LYS A 104 -5.47 -12.89 -5.67
CA LYS A 104 -5.74 -14.34 -5.70
C LYS A 104 -4.68 -15.13 -6.46
N ASN A 105 -4.18 -14.58 -7.58
CA ASN A 105 -3.12 -15.26 -8.33
C ASN A 105 -1.80 -15.27 -7.52
N LEU A 106 -1.49 -14.19 -6.81
CA LEU A 106 -0.35 -14.14 -5.91
C LEU A 106 -0.47 -15.13 -4.75
N GLU A 107 -1.68 -15.37 -4.24
CA GLU A 107 -1.92 -16.34 -3.16
C GLU A 107 -1.90 -17.80 -3.62
N GLU A 108 -2.23 -18.07 -4.89
CA GLU A 108 -2.49 -19.44 -5.35
C GLU A 108 -1.51 -19.96 -6.40
N LYS A 109 -0.81 -19.07 -7.13
CA LYS A 109 -0.08 -19.45 -8.36
C LYS A 109 1.35 -18.90 -8.45
N PHE A 110 1.76 -18.00 -7.55
CA PHE A 110 3.04 -17.32 -7.64
C PHE A 110 4.07 -17.85 -6.64
N PHE A 111 4.79 -18.92 -6.95
CA PHE A 111 5.68 -19.64 -6.03
C PHE A 111 7.02 -18.93 -5.74
N VAL A 112 7.28 -17.77 -6.34
CA VAL A 112 8.50 -17.00 -6.07
C VAL A 112 8.42 -16.38 -4.66
N PRO A 113 9.50 -16.45 -3.85
CA PRO A 113 9.56 -15.83 -2.54
C PRO A 113 9.28 -14.32 -2.58
N MET A 114 8.36 -13.85 -1.73
CA MET A 114 8.00 -12.43 -1.60
C MET A 114 8.40 -11.89 -0.22
N PHE A 115 8.94 -10.68 -0.17
CA PHE A 115 9.12 -9.99 1.10
C PHE A 115 7.76 -9.58 1.68
N GLY A 116 7.53 -9.90 2.95
CA GLY A 116 6.26 -9.64 3.63
C GLY A 116 5.51 -10.92 4.01
N ASN A 117 4.22 -10.78 4.32
CA ASN A 117 3.32 -11.90 4.58
C ASN A 117 2.27 -11.99 3.48
N ARG A 118 2.33 -13.04 2.65
CA ARG A 118 1.38 -13.28 1.56
C ARG A 118 -0.09 -13.26 1.96
N LYS A 119 -0.43 -13.74 3.17
CA LYS A 119 -1.81 -13.75 3.67
C LYS A 119 -2.41 -12.36 3.83
N VAL A 120 -1.57 -11.32 3.88
CA VAL A 120 -2.04 -9.94 4.02
C VAL A 120 -2.82 -9.46 2.80
N LEU A 121 -2.59 -10.05 1.63
CA LEU A 121 -3.25 -9.68 0.38
C LEU A 121 -4.78 -9.89 0.45
N ASP A 122 -5.22 -10.99 1.05
CA ASP A 122 -6.63 -11.28 1.36
C ASP A 122 -7.23 -10.29 2.38
N TRP A 123 -6.46 -9.90 3.39
CA TRP A 123 -6.94 -8.99 4.44
C TRP A 123 -7.05 -7.53 3.98
N GLU A 124 -6.11 -7.04 3.17
CA GLU A 124 -6.19 -5.70 2.58
C GLU A 124 -7.12 -5.65 1.37
N GLY A 125 -7.29 -6.77 0.65
CA GLY A 125 -8.11 -6.86 -0.55
C GLY A 125 -9.62 -7.00 -0.28
N ASP A 126 -10.01 -7.49 0.90
CA ASP A 126 -11.40 -7.58 1.35
C ASP A 126 -11.72 -6.49 2.37
N ARG A 127 -12.59 -5.55 1.98
CA ARG A 127 -13.01 -4.41 2.82
C ARG A 127 -13.58 -4.82 4.19
N ARG A 128 -14.28 -5.96 4.28
CA ARG A 128 -14.82 -6.42 5.55
C ARG A 128 -13.73 -6.92 6.47
N LYS A 129 -12.75 -7.66 5.94
CA LYS A 129 -11.58 -8.15 6.70
C LYS A 129 -10.70 -6.98 7.13
N GLU A 130 -10.44 -6.04 6.23
CA GLU A 130 -9.72 -4.79 6.51
C GLU A 130 -10.34 -4.05 7.70
N MET A 131 -11.66 -3.82 7.64
CA MET A 131 -12.39 -3.15 8.72
C MET A 131 -12.41 -3.94 10.04
N ASP A 132 -12.51 -5.27 9.99
CA ASP A 132 -12.43 -6.10 11.20
C ASP A 132 -11.05 -6.01 11.84
N TRP A 133 -9.99 -6.03 11.04
CA TRP A 133 -8.62 -5.87 11.50
C TRP A 133 -8.40 -4.52 12.19
N LEU A 134 -8.76 -3.41 11.54
CA LEU A 134 -8.58 -2.07 12.12
C LEU A 134 -9.45 -1.87 13.38
N ARG A 135 -10.65 -2.47 13.42
CA ARG A 135 -11.53 -2.43 14.60
C ARG A 135 -10.92 -3.21 15.77
N ARG A 136 -10.39 -4.41 15.52
CA ARG A 136 -9.69 -5.23 16.53
C ARG A 136 -8.41 -4.56 17.03
N ALA A 137 -7.75 -3.77 16.18
CA ALA A 137 -6.64 -2.91 16.56
C ALA A 137 -7.07 -1.69 17.40
N GLY A 138 -8.36 -1.51 17.69
CA GLY A 138 -8.87 -0.41 18.50
C GLY A 138 -8.77 0.96 17.82
N LEU A 139 -8.69 0.99 16.48
CA LEU A 139 -8.65 2.26 15.74
C LEU A 139 -10.04 2.87 15.60
N THR A 140 -10.09 4.21 15.58
CA THR A 140 -11.32 4.93 15.24
C THR A 140 -11.55 4.85 13.75
N LEU A 141 -12.69 4.30 13.34
CA LEU A 141 -13.08 4.15 11.92
C LEU A 141 -14.30 5.02 11.62
N PRO A 142 -14.50 5.47 10.37
CA PRO A 142 -15.73 6.14 9.99
C PRO A 142 -16.92 5.18 10.13
N ARG A 143 -18.07 5.69 10.56
CA ARG A 143 -19.30 4.88 10.67
C ARG A 143 -19.68 4.32 9.29
N VAL A 144 -20.07 3.04 9.26
CA VAL A 144 -20.63 2.39 8.05
C VAL A 144 -22.13 2.24 8.21
N PHE A 145 -22.86 2.61 7.17
CA PHE A 145 -24.31 2.55 7.10
C PHE A 145 -24.71 1.36 6.21
N ARG A 146 -25.60 0.51 6.73
CA ARG A 146 -26.02 -0.71 6.02
C ARG A 146 -27.12 -0.43 5.01
N ASP A 147 -27.94 0.57 5.32
CA ASP A 147 -29.07 0.97 4.49
C ASP A 147 -29.06 2.49 4.27
N PRO A 148 -29.39 3.00 3.06
CA PRO A 148 -29.50 4.43 2.79
C PRO A 148 -30.47 5.18 3.72
N SER A 149 -31.46 4.50 4.31
CA SER A 149 -32.37 5.08 5.30
C SER A 149 -31.72 5.43 6.63
N GLU A 150 -30.54 4.88 6.93
CA GLU A 150 -29.78 5.18 8.13
C GLU A 150 -28.94 6.48 8.00
N ILE A 151 -28.88 7.09 6.80
CA ILE A 151 -28.09 8.30 6.55
C ILE A 151 -28.66 9.46 7.38
N ASP A 152 -27.88 9.86 8.39
CA ASP A 152 -28.19 10.94 9.33
C ASP A 152 -27.18 12.10 9.26
N ARG A 153 -26.19 12.03 8.36
CA ARG A 153 -25.06 12.96 8.23
C ARG A 153 -24.44 12.91 6.84
N LEU A 154 -23.37 13.68 6.63
CA LEU A 154 -22.57 13.62 5.40
C LEU A 154 -21.88 12.26 5.27
N CYS A 155 -22.09 11.61 4.13
CA CYS A 155 -21.54 10.30 3.81
C CYS A 155 -20.90 10.32 2.42
N ILE A 156 -19.89 9.48 2.23
CA ILE A 156 -19.33 9.12 0.93
C ILE A 156 -19.83 7.74 0.52
N VAL A 157 -20.27 7.63 -0.73
CA VAL A 157 -20.65 6.36 -1.34
C VAL A 157 -19.49 5.87 -2.21
N LYS A 158 -18.97 4.69 -1.88
CA LYS A 158 -17.85 4.06 -2.59
C LYS A 158 -18.33 2.81 -3.32
N PHE A 159 -18.05 2.68 -4.60
CA PHE A 159 -18.37 1.48 -5.38
C PHE A 159 -17.21 0.48 -5.37
N HIS A 160 -17.52 -0.82 -5.34
CA HIS A 160 -16.50 -1.85 -5.54
C HIS A 160 -15.89 -1.73 -6.95
N GLY A 161 -14.56 -1.77 -7.03
CA GLY A 161 -13.82 -1.66 -8.30
C GLY A 161 -13.58 -0.22 -8.79
N ALA A 162 -14.01 0.80 -8.05
CA ALA A 162 -13.65 2.19 -8.31
C ALA A 162 -12.14 2.41 -8.12
N LYS A 163 -11.39 2.31 -9.22
CA LYS A 163 -9.93 2.51 -9.22
C LYS A 163 -9.59 3.96 -8.89
N GLY A 164 -8.87 4.18 -7.79
CA GLY A 164 -8.37 5.51 -7.41
C GLY A 164 -9.46 6.55 -7.18
N GLY A 165 -10.57 6.17 -6.53
CA GLY A 165 -11.62 7.11 -6.12
C GLY A 165 -12.53 7.65 -7.22
N ARG A 166 -12.46 7.06 -8.43
CA ARG A 166 -13.35 7.42 -9.54
C ARG A 166 -14.78 6.91 -9.30
N GLY A 167 -15.77 7.81 -9.40
CA GLY A 167 -17.19 7.48 -9.26
C GLY A 167 -17.72 7.53 -7.82
N PHE A 168 -16.92 8.01 -6.86
CA PHE A 168 -17.42 8.31 -5.53
C PHE A 168 -18.32 9.54 -5.57
N PHE A 169 -19.37 9.55 -4.75
CA PHE A 169 -20.21 10.73 -4.58
C PHE A 169 -20.59 10.91 -3.12
N ILE A 170 -20.91 12.16 -2.78
CA ILE A 170 -21.26 12.58 -1.42
C ILE A 170 -22.78 12.68 -1.31
N VAL A 171 -23.32 12.31 -0.16
CA VAL A 171 -24.76 12.40 0.17
C VAL A 171 -24.93 12.86 1.61
N ASN A 172 -26.02 13.53 1.93
CA ASN A 172 -26.38 13.88 3.31
C ASN A 172 -27.76 13.37 3.75
N SER A 173 -28.49 12.69 2.87
CA SER A 173 -29.83 12.16 3.12
C SER A 173 -30.14 10.98 2.21
N ARG A 174 -31.14 10.18 2.60
CA ARG A 174 -31.70 9.10 1.77
C ARG A 174 -32.19 9.59 0.40
N GLU A 175 -32.89 10.73 0.37
CA GLU A 175 -33.44 11.27 -0.87
C GLU A 175 -32.35 11.68 -1.86
N GLU A 176 -31.27 12.30 -1.36
CA GLU A 176 -30.10 12.66 -2.18
C GLU A 176 -29.41 11.40 -2.72
N PHE A 177 -29.27 10.37 -1.87
CA PHE A 177 -28.72 9.08 -2.29
C PHE A 177 -29.54 8.44 -3.41
N GLU A 178 -30.87 8.36 -3.27
CA GLU A 178 -31.74 7.75 -4.28
C GLU A 178 -31.67 8.50 -5.62
N LYS A 179 -31.66 9.85 -5.60
CA LYS A 179 -31.49 10.67 -6.81
C LYS A 179 -30.15 10.40 -7.50
N LYS A 180 -29.04 10.45 -6.76
CA LYS A 180 -27.70 10.23 -7.30
C LYS A 180 -27.49 8.80 -7.81
N MET A 181 -28.10 7.81 -7.16
CA MET A 181 -28.08 6.44 -7.66
C MET A 181 -28.82 6.27 -8.99
N ILE A 182 -29.92 7.00 -9.21
CA ILE A 182 -30.62 7.01 -10.50
C ILE A 182 -29.74 7.62 -11.59
N GLU A 183 -29.06 8.73 -11.30
CA GLU A 183 -28.14 9.40 -12.23
C GLU A 183 -26.93 8.52 -12.56
N ALA A 184 -26.31 7.95 -11.52
CA ALA A 184 -25.24 6.98 -11.70
C ALA A 184 -25.73 5.83 -12.61
N ARG A 185 -26.94 5.28 -12.39
CA ARG A 185 -27.50 4.19 -13.20
C ARG A 185 -27.63 4.52 -14.68
N LYS A 186 -27.88 5.77 -15.03
CA LYS A 186 -27.95 6.20 -16.43
C LYS A 186 -26.58 6.22 -17.11
N ASN A 187 -25.52 6.45 -16.34
CA ASN A 187 -24.16 6.58 -16.86
C ASN A 187 -23.39 5.23 -16.93
N PHE A 188 -23.91 4.16 -16.33
CA PHE A 188 -23.27 2.83 -16.31
C PHE A 188 -24.19 1.75 -16.89
N ALA A 189 -24.03 1.45 -18.19
CA ALA A 189 -24.86 0.50 -18.96
C ALA A 189 -24.78 -0.97 -18.48
N HIS A 190 -23.82 -1.32 -17.62
CA HIS A 190 -23.55 -2.70 -17.18
C HIS A 190 -23.93 -3.01 -15.72
N GLY A 191 -24.65 -2.10 -15.04
CA GLY A 191 -25.10 -2.30 -13.65
C GLY A 191 -24.02 -1.94 -12.61
N PHE A 192 -24.44 -1.86 -11.34
CA PHE A 192 -23.56 -1.52 -10.21
C PHE A 192 -22.97 -2.78 -9.60
N GLY A 193 -21.66 -2.75 -9.34
CA GLY A 193 -21.09 -3.57 -8.29
C GLY A 193 -21.64 -3.16 -6.91
N PRO A 194 -21.43 -3.96 -5.86
CA PRO A 194 -21.81 -3.57 -4.50
C PRO A 194 -21.21 -2.22 -4.12
N TYR A 195 -21.88 -1.46 -3.25
CA TYR A 195 -21.42 -0.16 -2.76
C TYR A 195 -21.34 -0.15 -1.23
N PHE A 196 -20.56 0.79 -0.70
CA PHE A 196 -20.45 1.08 0.73
C PHE A 196 -20.84 2.51 0.99
N ILE A 197 -21.64 2.72 2.04
CA ILE A 197 -21.96 4.05 2.57
C ILE A 197 -21.15 4.24 3.83
N GLN A 198 -20.26 5.22 3.82
CA GLN A 198 -19.36 5.51 4.92
C GLN A 198 -19.49 6.98 5.31
N GLU A 199 -19.40 7.29 6.60
CA GLU A 199 -19.35 8.65 7.12
C GLU A 199 -18.24 9.46 6.42
N TYR A 200 -18.57 10.66 5.95
CA TYR A 200 -17.61 11.59 5.39
C TYR A 200 -16.96 12.37 6.54
N ILE A 201 -15.69 12.11 6.80
CA ILE A 201 -14.95 12.77 7.88
C ILE A 201 -14.39 14.08 7.38
N ILE A 202 -14.73 15.17 8.07
CA ILE A 202 -14.15 16.50 7.82
C ILE A 202 -12.86 16.61 8.63
N GLY A 203 -11.74 16.81 7.95
CA GLY A 203 -10.43 16.94 8.57
C GLY A 203 -9.31 16.95 7.52
N LEU A 204 -8.07 16.92 7.98
CA LEU A 204 -6.89 16.87 7.11
C LEU A 204 -6.35 15.45 7.01
N ARG A 205 -5.97 15.04 5.80
CA ARG A 205 -5.44 13.70 5.57
C ARG A 205 -3.97 13.61 5.92
N TYR A 206 -3.62 12.52 6.60
CA TYR A 206 -2.25 12.15 6.92
C TYR A 206 -2.08 10.66 6.66
N TYR A 207 -1.00 10.31 5.98
CA TYR A 207 -0.69 8.95 5.55
C TYR A 207 0.64 8.54 6.18
N PRO A 208 0.66 8.21 7.48
CA PRO A 208 1.86 7.73 8.14
C PRO A 208 2.33 6.39 7.57
N HIS A 209 3.60 6.36 7.19
CA HIS A 209 4.31 5.19 6.67
C HIS A 209 5.07 4.52 7.80
N TYR A 210 4.66 3.31 8.13
CA TYR A 210 5.27 2.49 9.15
C TYR A 210 6.11 1.38 8.53
N PHE A 211 6.99 0.81 9.34
CA PHE A 211 7.69 -0.42 9.05
C PHE A 211 7.71 -1.30 10.30
N TYR A 212 7.22 -2.52 10.20
CA TYR A 212 7.37 -3.50 11.27
C TYR A 212 8.51 -4.46 10.95
N SER A 213 9.47 -4.53 11.87
CA SER A 213 10.62 -5.41 11.78
C SER A 213 10.40 -6.64 12.68
N PRO A 214 10.13 -7.83 12.14
CA PRO A 214 10.11 -9.05 12.95
C PRO A 214 11.52 -9.47 13.42
N ILE A 215 12.58 -8.96 12.77
CA ILE A 215 13.96 -9.22 13.20
C ILE A 215 14.29 -8.41 14.47
N LEU A 216 13.92 -7.13 14.50
CA LEU A 216 14.17 -6.22 15.64
C LEU A 216 13.01 -6.17 16.65
N GLY A 217 11.85 -6.73 16.33
CA GLY A 217 10.66 -6.76 17.19
C GLY A 217 10.05 -5.39 17.47
N ARG A 218 10.08 -4.45 16.50
CA ARG A 218 9.58 -3.07 16.70
C ARG A 218 8.85 -2.50 15.48
N VAL A 219 7.99 -1.52 15.73
CA VAL A 219 7.33 -0.69 14.71
C VAL A 219 8.07 0.65 14.60
N GLU A 220 8.34 1.08 13.37
CA GLU A 220 9.07 2.30 13.06
C GLU A 220 8.16 3.23 12.25
N LEU A 221 7.95 4.48 12.68
CA LEU A 221 7.31 5.52 11.87
C LEU A 221 8.37 6.16 10.97
N LEU A 222 8.39 5.80 9.69
CA LEU A 222 9.45 6.21 8.76
C LEU A 222 9.19 7.54 8.09
N SER A 223 7.94 7.88 7.78
CA SER A 223 7.58 9.14 7.10
C SER A 223 6.07 9.37 7.11
N ILE A 224 5.62 10.52 6.63
CA ILE A 224 4.18 10.82 6.45
C ILE A 224 4.02 11.59 5.14
N ASP A 225 2.98 11.30 4.36
CA ASP A 225 2.58 12.15 3.24
C ASP A 225 1.12 12.59 3.32
N ARG A 226 0.73 13.39 2.33
CA ARG A 226 -0.65 13.62 1.91
C ARG A 226 -0.75 13.42 0.39
N ARG A 227 -1.75 12.67 -0.07
CA ARG A 227 -2.04 12.52 -1.51
C ARG A 227 -2.40 13.86 -2.16
N ASP A 228 -1.89 14.07 -3.36
CA ASP A 228 -2.23 15.18 -4.27
C ASP A 228 -3.16 14.62 -5.36
N GLU A 229 -4.43 15.02 -5.32
CA GLU A 229 -5.52 14.35 -6.03
C GLU A 229 -6.20 15.26 -7.06
N SER A 230 -6.30 14.77 -8.29
CA SER A 230 -6.91 15.47 -9.42
C SER A 230 -8.33 14.97 -9.71
N ASN A 231 -9.32 15.86 -9.86
CA ASN A 231 -9.26 17.33 -9.84
C ASN A 231 -9.69 17.95 -8.50
N ILE A 232 -9.97 17.13 -7.48
CA ILE A 232 -10.62 17.57 -6.24
C ILE A 232 -9.83 18.67 -5.52
N ASP A 233 -8.50 18.54 -5.41
CA ASP A 233 -7.67 19.56 -4.75
C ASP A 233 -7.64 20.88 -5.56
N GLY A 234 -7.81 20.80 -6.88
CA GLY A 234 -7.96 21.97 -7.74
C GLY A 234 -9.31 22.67 -7.56
N LEU A 235 -10.40 21.91 -7.45
CA LEU A 235 -11.74 22.44 -7.20
C LEU A 235 -11.81 23.18 -5.85
N TYR A 236 -11.18 22.65 -4.80
CA TYR A 236 -11.11 23.35 -3.52
C TYR A 236 -10.39 24.69 -3.61
N ARG A 237 -9.31 24.79 -4.41
CA ARG A 237 -8.52 26.03 -4.55
C ARG A 237 -9.29 27.18 -5.19
N ILE A 238 -10.25 26.90 -6.07
CA ILE A 238 -11.09 27.93 -6.70
C ILE A 238 -12.37 28.24 -5.91
N GLY A 239 -12.54 27.61 -4.74
CA GLY A 239 -13.74 27.78 -3.92
C GLY A 239 -14.98 27.17 -4.56
N ALA A 240 -14.83 26.05 -5.31
CA ALA A 240 -15.95 25.37 -5.94
C ALA A 240 -17.05 25.08 -4.93
N SER A 241 -18.30 25.31 -5.32
CA SER A 241 -19.47 24.99 -4.53
C SER A 241 -19.57 23.48 -4.31
N ARG A 242 -20.32 23.07 -3.28
CA ARG A 242 -20.59 21.66 -3.01
C ARG A 242 -21.13 20.94 -4.26
N LYS A 243 -22.04 21.58 -5.01
CA LYS A 243 -22.62 21.00 -6.22
C LYS A 243 -21.56 20.78 -7.30
N GLU A 244 -20.67 21.75 -7.53
CA GLU A 244 -19.59 21.60 -8.51
C GLU A 244 -18.59 20.51 -8.12
N ILE A 245 -18.27 20.40 -6.83
CA ILE A 245 -17.43 19.31 -6.31
C ILE A 245 -18.10 17.94 -6.55
N GLU A 246 -19.41 17.84 -6.38
CA GLU A 246 -20.14 16.60 -6.60
C GLU A 246 -20.24 16.24 -8.08
N ASP A 247 -20.47 17.22 -8.95
CA ASP A 247 -20.64 17.02 -10.40
C ASP A 247 -19.30 16.75 -11.11
N LEU A 248 -18.22 17.38 -10.67
CA LEU A 248 -16.91 17.36 -11.35
C LEU A 248 -15.82 16.63 -10.59
N GLY A 249 -16.00 16.38 -9.30
CA GLY A 249 -14.95 15.90 -8.40
C GLY A 249 -14.43 14.51 -8.74
N SER A 250 -13.11 14.39 -8.71
CA SER A 250 -12.37 13.15 -8.87
C SER A 250 -11.23 13.10 -7.86
N TYR A 251 -11.03 11.94 -7.24
CA TYR A 251 -9.98 11.70 -6.24
C TYR A 251 -8.80 10.91 -6.83
N VAL A 252 -8.55 11.04 -8.13
CA VAL A 252 -7.46 10.32 -8.82
C VAL A 252 -6.13 10.85 -8.31
N VAL A 253 -5.33 9.95 -7.72
CA VAL A 253 -4.01 10.29 -7.19
C VAL A 253 -3.06 10.65 -8.33
N THR A 254 -2.52 11.86 -8.30
CA THR A 254 -1.53 12.35 -9.28
C THR A 254 -0.16 12.60 -8.67
N GLY A 255 -0.07 12.69 -7.34
CA GLY A 255 1.19 12.89 -6.64
C GLY A 255 1.02 12.74 -5.12
N ASN A 256 2.05 13.16 -4.39
CA ASN A 256 2.08 13.17 -2.93
C ASN A 256 2.80 14.44 -2.47
N LEU A 257 2.42 14.97 -1.32
CA LEU A 257 3.01 16.14 -0.68
C LEU A 257 3.66 15.75 0.65
N PRO A 258 4.87 16.24 0.94
CA PRO A 258 5.51 15.96 2.21
C PRO A 258 4.83 16.75 3.33
N VAL A 259 4.54 16.07 4.44
CA VAL A 259 3.94 16.70 5.62
C VAL A 259 4.56 16.15 6.89
N ILE A 260 4.57 16.98 7.94
CA ILE A 260 4.79 16.54 9.31
C ILE A 260 3.50 16.75 10.11
N VAL A 261 3.33 16.00 11.19
CA VAL A 261 2.27 16.26 12.16
C VAL A 261 2.80 17.13 13.29
N ARG A 262 1.90 17.79 14.01
CA ARG A 262 2.24 18.39 15.30
C ARG A 262 2.84 17.30 16.19
N GLU A 263 3.99 17.56 16.81
CA GLU A 263 4.74 16.54 17.56
C GLU A 263 3.91 15.85 18.66
N SER A 264 3.01 16.60 19.32
CA SER A 264 2.09 16.04 20.32
C SER A 264 1.11 14.99 19.78
N LEU A 265 1.01 14.80 18.46
CA LEU A 265 0.22 13.77 17.81
C LEU A 265 1.01 12.47 17.55
N LEU A 266 2.34 12.51 17.64
CA LEU A 266 3.19 11.34 17.39
C LEU A 266 2.90 10.17 18.35
N PRO A 267 2.66 10.38 19.66
CA PRO A 267 2.31 9.27 20.55
C PRO A 267 1.08 8.50 20.06
N LYS A 268 0.07 9.19 19.52
CA LYS A 268 -1.12 8.54 18.93
C LYS A 268 -0.76 7.73 17.70
N LEU A 269 0.02 8.29 16.78
CA LEU A 269 0.41 7.59 15.54
C LEU A 269 1.26 6.34 15.81
N VAL A 270 2.24 6.44 16.72
CA VAL A 270 3.08 5.30 17.10
C VAL A 270 2.22 4.17 17.72
N ASP A 271 1.36 4.50 18.69
CA ASP A 271 0.42 3.54 19.30
C ASP A 271 -0.52 2.91 18.26
N MET A 272 -1.04 3.70 17.31
CA MET A 272 -1.85 3.17 16.22
C MET A 272 -1.11 2.11 15.39
N GLY A 273 0.14 2.39 15.01
CA GLY A 273 0.98 1.44 14.28
C GLY A 273 1.23 0.14 15.06
N GLU A 274 1.57 0.26 16.34
CA GLU A 274 1.81 -0.89 17.23
C GLU A 274 0.57 -1.77 17.41
N ARG A 275 -0.61 -1.16 17.65
CA ARG A 275 -1.86 -1.92 17.81
C ARG A 275 -2.28 -2.65 16.55
N VAL A 276 -2.08 -2.04 15.37
CA VAL A 276 -2.36 -2.67 14.07
C VAL A 276 -1.50 -3.90 13.85
N VAL A 277 -0.20 -3.79 14.13
CA VAL A 277 0.72 -4.92 14.06
C VAL A 277 0.30 -5.99 15.06
N LYS A 278 0.06 -5.64 16.33
CA LYS A 278 -0.38 -6.61 17.34
C LYS A 278 -1.63 -7.38 16.91
N ALA A 279 -2.65 -6.68 16.42
CA ALA A 279 -3.88 -7.33 15.94
C ALA A 279 -3.61 -8.27 14.75
N SER A 280 -2.70 -7.92 13.85
CA SER A 280 -2.34 -8.77 12.71
C SER A 280 -1.68 -10.09 13.14
N LEU A 281 -0.85 -10.07 14.19
CA LEU A 281 -0.20 -11.28 14.74
C LEU A 281 -1.23 -12.30 15.21
N GLU A 282 -2.39 -11.85 15.70
CA GLU A 282 -3.49 -12.71 16.15
C GLU A 282 -4.40 -13.16 14.99
N LEU A 283 -4.66 -12.27 14.03
CA LEU A 283 -5.63 -12.51 12.96
C LEU A 283 -5.10 -13.38 11.81
N PHE A 284 -3.84 -13.18 11.42
CA PHE A 284 -3.22 -13.88 10.30
C PHE A 284 -1.71 -14.12 10.52
N PRO A 285 -1.33 -15.02 11.45
CA PRO A 285 0.08 -15.33 11.73
C PRO A 285 0.91 -15.60 10.46
N PRO A 286 2.16 -15.09 10.36
CA PRO A 286 2.91 -14.36 11.40
C PRO A 286 2.53 -12.87 11.55
N GLY A 287 1.45 -12.41 10.92
CA GLY A 287 0.97 -11.03 10.95
C GLY A 287 1.69 -10.13 9.95
N MET A 288 1.68 -8.83 10.22
CA MET A 288 2.37 -7.84 9.39
C MET A 288 3.87 -8.11 9.34
N ILE A 289 4.48 -7.86 8.18
CA ILE A 289 5.93 -7.89 7.98
C ILE A 289 6.28 -6.73 7.06
N GLY A 290 7.21 -5.86 7.49
CA GLY A 290 7.71 -4.77 6.67
C GLY A 290 6.78 -3.55 6.59
N PRO A 291 6.72 -2.87 5.44
CA PRO A 291 6.09 -1.57 5.32
C PRO A 291 4.57 -1.64 5.31
N PHE A 292 3.92 -0.66 5.94
CA PHE A 292 2.49 -0.43 5.81
C PHE A 292 2.14 1.04 5.99
N CYS A 293 0.94 1.42 5.56
CA CYS A 293 0.43 2.78 5.70
C CYS A 293 -0.99 2.74 6.28
N LEU A 294 -1.24 3.58 7.28
CA LEU A 294 -2.60 3.87 7.73
C LEU A 294 -3.08 5.12 7.01
N GLU A 295 -4.17 5.02 6.26
CA GLU A 295 -4.77 6.18 5.61
C GLU A 295 -5.74 6.85 6.60
N THR A 296 -5.36 8.03 7.07
CA THR A 296 -6.07 8.68 8.19
C THR A 296 -6.55 10.09 7.86
N ILE A 297 -7.59 10.52 8.57
CA ILE A 297 -8.05 11.90 8.63
C ILE A 297 -7.93 12.38 10.07
N CYS A 298 -7.20 13.46 10.29
CA CYS A 298 -7.10 14.16 11.57
C CYS A 298 -8.17 15.25 11.63
N ARG A 299 -9.05 15.16 12.63
CA ARG A 299 -10.10 16.15 12.90
C ARG A 299 -9.55 17.33 13.71
N ASP A 300 -10.38 18.36 13.88
CA ASP A 300 -10.08 19.55 14.68
C ASP A 300 -10.03 19.28 16.20
N ASP A 301 -10.61 18.16 16.66
CA ASP A 301 -10.43 17.61 18.02
C ASP A 301 -9.13 16.81 18.21
N LEU A 302 -8.24 16.80 17.21
CA LEU A 302 -6.95 16.10 17.21
C LEU A 302 -7.06 14.56 17.28
N GLU A 303 -8.19 13.99 16.90
CA GLU A 303 -8.36 12.54 16.74
C GLU A 303 -8.14 12.10 15.29
N PHE A 304 -7.47 10.94 15.14
CA PHE A 304 -7.28 10.30 13.86
C PHE A 304 -8.39 9.29 13.59
N VAL A 305 -9.03 9.42 12.43
CA VAL A 305 -9.96 8.42 11.89
C VAL A 305 -9.27 7.69 10.76
N THR A 306 -9.11 6.37 10.90
CA THR A 306 -8.48 5.51 9.90
C THR A 306 -9.55 4.96 8.96
N PHE A 307 -9.43 5.22 7.67
CA PHE A 307 -10.43 4.78 6.69
C PHE A 307 -9.94 3.64 5.80
N GLU A 308 -8.63 3.41 5.73
CA GLU A 308 -7.97 2.37 4.93
C GLU A 308 -6.60 2.00 5.52
N ILE A 309 -6.13 0.80 5.20
CA ILE A 309 -4.76 0.34 5.43
C ILE A 309 -4.18 -0.26 4.15
N SER A 310 -2.98 0.20 3.79
CA SER A 310 -2.17 -0.46 2.77
C SER A 310 -1.09 -1.27 3.47
N ALA A 311 -1.11 -2.60 3.32
CA ALA A 311 -0.24 -3.49 4.08
C ALA A 311 1.11 -3.78 3.39
N ARG A 312 1.57 -2.81 2.59
CA ARG A 312 2.79 -2.82 1.77
C ARG A 312 3.33 -1.39 1.65
N ILE A 313 4.42 -1.23 0.89
CA ILE A 313 4.94 0.09 0.52
C ILE A 313 3.93 0.86 -0.34
N VAL A 314 3.72 2.15 -0.03
CA VAL A 314 2.82 3.08 -0.75
C VAL A 314 3.59 4.16 -1.50
N ALA A 315 2.98 4.76 -2.53
CA ALA A 315 3.61 5.79 -3.36
C ALA A 315 4.07 7.05 -2.59
N GLY A 316 3.42 7.38 -1.46
CA GLY A 316 3.81 8.49 -0.59
C GLY A 316 5.26 8.39 -0.08
N THR A 317 5.79 7.17 0.04
CA THR A 317 7.18 6.94 0.42
C THR A 317 8.18 7.51 -0.58
N ASN A 318 7.81 7.65 -1.87
CA ASN A 318 8.69 8.14 -2.95
C ASN A 318 9.21 9.57 -2.72
N LEU A 319 8.58 10.34 -1.83
CA LEU A 319 9.06 11.67 -1.41
C LEU A 319 10.40 11.61 -0.66
N TYR A 320 10.76 10.45 -0.12
CA TYR A 320 11.82 10.28 0.88
C TYR A 320 12.92 9.28 0.44
N PRO A 321 13.49 9.38 -0.79
CA PRO A 321 14.51 8.43 -1.25
C PRO A 321 15.82 8.51 -0.45
N LEU A 322 16.06 9.63 0.22
CA LEU A 322 17.22 9.88 1.09
C LEU A 322 16.79 10.05 2.57
N GLY A 323 15.68 9.43 2.95
CA GLY A 323 15.11 9.56 4.29
C GLY A 323 14.16 10.73 4.45
N SER A 324 13.57 10.81 5.63
CA SER A 324 12.53 11.78 5.98
C SER A 324 12.89 12.53 7.26
N GLN A 325 12.02 13.45 7.66
CA GLN A 325 12.08 14.16 8.93
C GLN A 325 11.93 13.24 10.16
N TYR A 326 11.53 11.98 9.97
CA TYR A 326 11.38 11.00 11.05
C TYR A 326 12.47 9.93 11.00
N SER A 327 12.83 9.44 9.82
CA SER A 327 13.79 8.33 9.73
C SER A 327 15.20 8.73 10.15
N CYS A 328 15.55 10.02 10.08
CA CYS A 328 16.81 10.55 10.61
C CYS A 328 16.96 10.46 12.14
N TYR A 329 15.86 10.25 12.87
CA TYR A 329 15.91 10.01 14.33
C TYR A 329 15.98 8.52 14.69
N ILE A 330 15.92 7.64 13.69
CA ILE A 330 15.95 6.18 13.87
C ILE A 330 17.25 5.58 13.32
N PHE A 331 17.82 6.20 12.28
CA PHE A 331 19.00 5.73 11.57
C PHE A 331 20.03 6.84 11.43
N GLU A 332 21.31 6.49 11.52
CA GLU A 332 22.42 7.45 11.39
C GLU A 332 22.63 7.89 9.93
N GLU A 333 22.16 7.08 8.97
CA GLU A 333 22.25 7.35 7.55
C GLU A 333 20.87 7.54 6.87
N PRO A 334 20.83 8.18 5.70
CA PRO A 334 19.63 8.32 4.87
C PRO A 334 18.85 7.01 4.71
N MET A 335 17.65 6.92 5.30
CA MET A 335 16.84 5.70 5.29
C MET A 335 15.47 5.92 4.66
N SER A 336 15.32 5.48 3.42
CA SER A 336 14.02 5.38 2.73
C SER A 336 13.30 4.08 3.08
N THR A 337 12.00 3.99 2.78
CA THR A 337 11.25 2.73 2.97
C THR A 337 11.81 1.61 2.10
N GLY A 338 12.15 1.91 0.83
CA GLY A 338 12.81 0.94 -0.07
C GLY A 338 14.14 0.42 0.49
N ARG A 339 15.00 1.31 1.02
CA ARG A 339 16.25 0.91 1.68
C ARG A 339 15.98 0.09 2.94
N ARG A 340 14.97 0.47 3.73
CA ARG A 340 14.62 -0.22 4.98
C ARG A 340 14.16 -1.65 4.74
N ILE A 341 13.43 -1.91 3.66
CA ILE A 341 13.06 -3.27 3.20
C ILE A 341 14.33 -4.10 2.95
N SER A 342 15.25 -3.59 2.13
CA SER A 342 16.49 -4.30 1.81
C SER A 342 17.37 -4.51 3.04
N ARG A 343 17.39 -3.55 3.97
CA ARG A 343 18.09 -3.70 5.25
C ARG A 343 17.47 -4.81 6.12
N GLU A 344 16.16 -4.94 6.14
CA GLU A 344 15.50 -6.02 6.87
C GLU A 344 15.90 -7.39 6.31
N ILE A 345 15.94 -7.51 4.98
CA ILE A 345 16.41 -8.73 4.30
C ILE A 345 17.86 -9.02 4.66
N ARG A 346 18.74 -8.00 4.68
CA ARG A 346 20.14 -8.16 5.11
C ARG A 346 20.25 -8.63 6.56
N LEU A 347 19.53 -7.98 7.48
CA LEU A 347 19.50 -8.38 8.90
C LEU A 347 18.98 -9.81 9.07
N ALA A 348 17.99 -10.21 8.28
CA ALA A 348 17.44 -11.56 8.30
C ALA A 348 18.44 -12.59 7.75
N ILE A 349 19.19 -12.26 6.69
CA ILE A 349 20.28 -13.12 6.18
C ILE A 349 21.38 -13.27 7.24
N ASP A 350 21.87 -12.16 7.78
CA ASP A 350 22.99 -12.13 8.73
C ASP A 350 22.66 -12.87 10.04
N SER A 351 21.37 -12.96 10.40
CA SER A 351 20.90 -13.68 11.58
C SER A 351 20.35 -15.08 11.30
N GLY A 352 20.39 -15.56 10.05
CA GLY A 352 19.86 -16.88 9.66
C GLY A 352 18.34 -16.99 9.76
N ARG A 353 17.63 -15.87 9.69
CA ARG A 353 16.17 -15.73 9.87
C ARG A 353 15.46 -15.23 8.62
N LEU A 354 15.99 -15.48 7.42
CA LEU A 354 15.38 -15.02 6.16
C LEU A 354 13.93 -15.49 5.98
N GLY A 355 13.60 -16.71 6.44
CA GLY A 355 12.23 -17.23 6.44
C GLY A 355 11.25 -16.49 7.36
N ASP A 356 11.71 -15.59 8.25
CA ASP A 356 10.85 -14.78 9.12
C ASP A 356 10.31 -13.52 8.40
N VAL A 357 10.92 -13.15 7.26
CA VAL A 357 10.57 -11.92 6.52
C VAL A 357 10.06 -12.17 5.10
N VAL A 358 10.01 -13.45 4.70
CA VAL A 358 9.66 -13.90 3.36
C VAL A 358 8.49 -14.88 3.43
N TYR A 359 7.47 -14.65 2.60
CA TYR A 359 6.37 -15.56 2.34
C TYR A 359 5.74 -15.27 0.99
#